data_AF-F0XWV8-F1
#
_entry.id   AF-F0XWV8-F1
#
_cell.length_a   1.000
_cell.length_b   1.000
_cell.length_c   1.000
_cell.angle_alpha   90.00
_cell.angle_beta   90.00
_cell.angle_gamma   90.00
#
_symmetry.space_group_name_H-M   'P 1'
#
loop_
_entity.id
_entity.type
_entity.pdbx_description
1 polymer ?
#
loop_
_entity_poly.entity_id
_entity_poly.type
_entity_poly.pdbx_seq_one_letter_code
_entity_poly.pdbx_strand_id
1 'polypeptide(L)'
;KQIESYLSKHEVPDELSRTIGEYYEYIWASQMQLDGELFADLTEVLKLKLALAIKRRFIMECPLFKELDAWAIINLVRKLAHEVFVPDQVVMAEGELGDAMYFVIRGRLRVTAVGVRVALLHDGDHFGEACLISSNEPRSATVVADTFCELFVLHTADFQE
;
A
#
# COMPACT_ATOMS: atom_id res chain seq x y z
N LYS A 1 3.04 18.63 -18.14
CA LYS A 1 3.88 19.06 -19.30
C LYS A 1 4.89 18.01 -19.78
N GLN A 2 5.88 17.57 -18.99
CA GLN A 2 6.83 16.54 -19.47
C GLN A 2 6.19 15.16 -19.66
N ILE A 3 5.31 14.75 -18.72
CA ILE A 3 4.61 13.46 -18.77
C ILE A 3 3.65 13.38 -19.97
N GLU A 4 2.77 14.36 -20.15
CA GLU A 4 1.85 14.43 -21.29
C GLU A 4 2.58 14.41 -22.64
N SER A 5 3.70 15.13 -22.74
CA SER A 5 4.52 15.13 -23.96
C SER A 5 5.16 13.76 -24.21
N TYR A 6 5.54 13.03 -23.17
CA TYR A 6 6.09 11.68 -23.29
C TYR A 6 5.02 10.68 -23.77
N LEU A 7 3.83 10.72 -23.16
CA LEU A 7 2.71 9.83 -23.49
C LEU A 7 2.23 10.06 -24.92
N SER A 8 2.05 11.33 -25.31
CA SER A 8 1.66 11.70 -26.66
C SER A 8 2.67 11.23 -27.71
N LYS A 9 3.98 11.36 -27.44
CA LYS A 9 5.04 10.92 -28.34
C LYS A 9 5.03 9.40 -28.60
N HIS A 10 4.54 8.61 -27.65
CA HIS A 10 4.51 7.14 -27.76
C HIS A 10 3.13 6.58 -28.08
N GLU A 11 2.19 7.43 -28.51
CA GLU A 11 0.84 7.02 -28.93
C GLU A 11 0.11 6.18 -27.87
N VAL A 12 0.32 6.50 -26.59
CA VAL A 12 -0.31 5.81 -25.48
C VAL A 12 -1.83 6.03 -25.53
N PRO A 13 -2.68 4.99 -25.39
CA PRO A 13 -4.13 5.13 -25.44
C PRO A 13 -4.66 6.21 -24.50
N ASP A 14 -5.71 6.93 -24.92
CA ASP A 14 -6.26 8.08 -24.18
C ASP A 14 -6.70 7.73 -22.76
N GLU A 15 -7.29 6.54 -22.58
CA GLU A 15 -7.72 6.04 -21.28
C GLU A 15 -6.53 5.90 -20.32
N LEU A 16 -5.47 5.20 -20.76
CA LEU A 16 -4.25 5.03 -19.97
C LEU A 16 -3.53 6.37 -19.74
N SER A 17 -3.51 7.25 -20.74
CA SER A 17 -2.93 8.59 -20.61
C SER A 17 -3.65 9.43 -19.56
N ARG A 18 -4.98 9.36 -19.51
CA ARG A 18 -5.79 10.02 -18.48
C ARG A 18 -5.48 9.46 -17.09
N THR A 19 -5.49 8.14 -16.92
CA THR A 19 -5.19 7.50 -15.63
C THR A 19 -3.79 7.85 -15.12
N ILE A 20 -2.78 7.86 -15.99
CA ILE A 20 -1.42 8.28 -15.62
C ILE A 20 -1.41 9.77 -15.23
N GLY A 21 -2.10 10.63 -15.98
CA GLY A 21 -2.24 12.05 -15.63
C GLY A 21 -2.83 12.25 -14.24
N GLU A 22 -3.97 11.62 -13.96
CA GLU A 22 -4.65 11.67 -12.67
C GLU A 22 -3.77 11.12 -11.54
N TYR A 23 -3.02 10.05 -11.78
CA TYR A 23 -2.06 9.51 -10.83
C TYR A 23 -0.98 10.52 -10.46
N TYR A 24 -0.31 11.14 -11.44
CA TYR A 24 0.74 12.11 -11.14
C TYR A 24 0.19 13.40 -10.52
N GLU A 25 -1.00 13.86 -10.93
CA GLU A 25 -1.70 14.96 -10.27
C GLU A 25 -1.99 14.65 -8.81
N TYR A 26 -2.46 13.43 -8.52
CA TYR A 26 -2.69 12.95 -7.17
C TYR A 26 -1.40 12.94 -6.34
N ILE A 27 -0.32 12.35 -6.85
CA ILE A 27 0.98 12.28 -6.16
C ILE A 27 1.56 13.68 -5.92
N TRP A 28 1.44 14.60 -6.87
CA TRP A 28 1.88 15.99 -6.70
C TRP A 28 1.02 16.74 -5.67
N ALA A 29 -0.29 16.54 -5.68
CA ALA A 29 -1.20 17.18 -4.73
C ALA A 29 -1.09 16.61 -3.30
N SER A 30 -0.81 15.33 -3.16
CA SER A 30 -0.66 14.65 -1.86
C SER A 30 0.67 14.96 -1.16
N GLN A 31 1.55 15.79 -1.76
CA GLN A 31 2.89 16.13 -1.26
C GLN A 31 3.77 14.89 -1.01
N MET A 32 3.44 13.75 -1.63
CA MET A 32 3.90 12.44 -1.19
C MET A 32 5.20 11.99 -1.85
N GLN A 33 6.15 12.91 -1.97
CA GLN A 33 7.58 12.58 -2.05
C GLN A 33 8.21 12.67 -0.65
N LEU A 34 7.50 12.21 0.38
CA LEU A 34 8.00 12.22 1.76
C LEU A 34 9.21 11.30 1.99
N ASP A 35 9.75 10.60 0.99
CA ASP A 35 10.85 9.65 1.24
C ASP A 35 12.14 9.91 0.42
N GLY A 36 12.10 10.72 -0.65
CA GLY A 36 13.25 10.88 -1.54
C GLY A 36 14.03 12.17 -1.32
N GLU A 37 13.44 13.29 -1.75
CA GLU A 37 14.16 14.57 -1.86
C GLU A 37 13.99 15.45 -0.61
N LEU A 38 12.81 15.46 0.02
CA LEU A 38 12.53 16.35 1.15
C LEU A 38 13.38 16.03 2.39
N PHE A 39 13.69 14.74 2.58
CA PHE A 39 14.46 14.25 3.73
C PHE A 39 15.75 13.53 3.32
N ALA A 40 16.25 13.79 2.10
CA ALA A 40 17.51 13.23 1.63
C ALA A 40 18.65 13.47 2.64
N ASP A 41 18.65 14.66 3.25
CA ASP A 41 19.68 15.12 4.20
C ASP A 41 19.47 14.60 5.64
N LEU A 42 18.35 13.93 5.94
CA LEU A 42 18.15 13.35 7.27
C LEU A 42 19.12 12.18 7.50
N THR A 43 19.68 12.12 8.70
CA THR A 43 20.45 10.95 9.13
C THR A 43 19.54 9.73 9.23
N GLU A 44 20.11 8.52 9.07
CA GLU A 44 19.36 7.26 9.18
C GLU A 44 18.59 7.12 10.50
N VAL A 45 19.13 7.67 11.59
CA VAL A 45 18.46 7.70 12.89
C VAL A 45 17.21 8.60 12.87
N LEU A 46 17.28 9.75 12.20
CA LEU A 46 16.12 10.66 12.08
C LEU A 46 15.07 10.11 11.12
N LYS A 47 15.49 9.51 9.99
CA LYS A 47 14.58 8.79 9.08
C LYS A 47 13.83 7.69 9.81
N LEU A 48 14.52 6.90 10.63
CA LEU A 48 13.88 5.86 11.44
C LEU A 48 12.88 6.43 12.44
N LYS A 49 13.23 7.51 13.16
CA LYS A 49 12.32 8.15 14.12
C LYS A 49 11.07 8.70 13.43
N LEU A 50 11.23 9.29 12.26
CA LEU A 50 10.12 9.79 11.45
C LEU A 50 9.23 8.63 10.98
N ALA A 51 9.82 7.58 10.41
CA ALA A 51 9.10 6.38 9.99
C ALA A 51 8.33 5.75 11.15
N LEU A 52 8.93 5.65 12.34
CA LEU A 52 8.25 5.19 13.56
C LEU A 52 7.08 6.08 13.93
N ALA A 53 7.24 7.40 13.88
CA ALA A 53 6.17 8.34 14.23
C ALA A 53 4.95 8.21 13.29
N ILE A 54 5.18 7.91 12.00
CA ILE A 54 4.14 7.80 10.98
C ILE A 54 3.51 6.39 10.97
N LYS A 55 4.34 5.34 10.92
CA LYS A 55 3.93 3.97 10.60
C LYS A 55 3.50 3.17 11.83
N ARG A 56 4.00 3.50 13.03
CA ARG A 56 3.79 2.68 14.24
C ARG A 56 2.32 2.43 14.56
N ARG A 57 1.44 3.40 14.35
CA ARG A 57 0.01 3.25 14.70
C ARG A 57 -0.65 2.08 13.96
N PHE A 58 -0.35 1.92 12.67
CA PHE A 58 -0.95 0.89 11.82
C PHE A 58 -0.56 -0.51 12.28
N ILE A 59 0.71 -0.69 12.66
CA ILE A 59 1.21 -1.95 13.20
C ILE A 59 0.51 -2.27 14.54
N MET A 60 0.41 -1.28 15.44
CA MET A 60 -0.17 -1.47 16.78
C MET A 60 -1.69 -1.73 16.76
N GLU A 61 -2.40 -1.22 15.76
CA GLU A 61 -3.84 -1.41 15.60
C GLU A 61 -4.17 -2.80 15.02
N CYS A 62 -3.25 -3.40 14.27
CA CYS A 62 -3.42 -4.75 13.73
C CYS A 62 -3.23 -5.82 14.82
N PRO A 63 -4.23 -6.68 15.08
CA PRO A 63 -4.16 -7.72 16.10
C PRO A 63 -2.98 -8.69 15.94
N LEU A 64 -2.56 -8.95 14.69
CA LEU A 64 -1.44 -9.85 14.38
C LEU A 64 -0.13 -9.41 15.04
N PHE A 65 0.06 -8.12 15.30
CA PHE A 65 1.32 -7.55 15.77
C PHE A 65 1.28 -7.03 17.22
N LYS A 66 0.17 -7.25 17.95
CA LYS A 66 -0.02 -6.69 19.30
C LYS A 66 0.98 -7.17 20.35
N GLU A 67 1.51 -8.37 20.18
CA GLU A 67 2.45 -8.99 21.13
C GLU A 67 3.92 -8.80 20.74
N LEU A 68 4.20 -8.06 19.66
CA LEU A 68 5.56 -7.79 19.23
C LEU A 68 6.28 -6.85 20.19
N ASP A 69 7.57 -7.14 20.42
CA ASP A 69 8.43 -6.25 21.18
C ASP A 69 8.82 -4.99 20.37
N ALA A 70 9.41 -4.03 21.07
CA ALA A 70 9.80 -2.76 20.46
C ALA A 70 10.80 -2.92 19.29
N TRP A 71 11.67 -3.94 19.33
CA TRP A 71 12.66 -4.17 18.28
C TRP A 71 12.02 -4.76 17.03
N ALA A 72 11.11 -5.71 17.19
CA ALA A 72 10.31 -6.27 16.11
C ALA A 72 9.46 -5.17 15.42
N ILE A 73 8.84 -4.27 16.19
CA ILE A 73 8.11 -3.11 15.64
C ILE A 73 9.05 -2.21 14.82
N ILE A 74 10.25 -1.92 15.33
CA ILE A 74 11.25 -1.10 14.62
C ILE A 74 11.63 -1.75 13.28
N ASN A 75 11.82 -3.07 13.26
CA ASN A 75 12.14 -3.79 12.03
C ASN A 75 10.97 -3.78 11.04
N LEU A 76 9.74 -4.05 11.49
CA LEU A 76 8.57 -3.98 10.63
C LEU A 76 8.40 -2.59 10.00
N VAL A 77 8.54 -1.52 10.79
CA VAL A 77 8.43 -0.13 10.29
C VAL A 77 9.40 0.14 9.14
N ARG A 78 10.60 -0.45 9.17
CA ARG A 78 11.60 -0.32 8.10
C ARG A 78 11.22 -1.08 6.84
N LYS A 79 10.53 -2.21 6.98
CA LYS A 79 10.14 -3.10 5.88
C LYS A 79 8.82 -2.71 5.22
N LEU A 80 8.02 -1.84 5.84
CA LEU A 80 6.79 -1.33 5.23
C LEU A 80 7.09 -0.41 4.02
N ALA A 81 6.72 -0.87 2.83
CA ALA A 81 6.73 -0.07 1.61
C ALA A 81 5.45 0.77 1.50
N HIS A 82 5.55 1.94 0.89
CA HIS A 82 4.40 2.79 0.58
C HIS A 82 4.04 2.62 -0.88
N GLU A 83 2.76 2.32 -1.17
CA GLU A 83 2.26 2.13 -2.52
C GLU A 83 0.94 2.87 -2.75
N VAL A 84 0.74 3.33 -3.99
CA VAL A 84 -0.48 4.04 -4.41
C VAL A 84 -1.18 3.25 -5.50
N PHE A 85 -2.46 2.96 -5.26
CA PHE A 85 -3.35 2.28 -6.19
C PHE A 85 -4.35 3.27 -6.76
N VAL A 86 -4.59 3.18 -8.06
CA VAL A 86 -5.58 4.03 -8.77
C VAL A 86 -6.97 3.41 -8.70
N PRO A 87 -8.05 4.19 -8.91
CA PRO A 87 -9.40 3.64 -9.00
C PRO A 87 -9.50 2.46 -9.98
N ASP A 88 -10.31 1.47 -9.63
CA ASP A 88 -10.53 0.21 -10.35
C ASP A 88 -9.31 -0.73 -10.48
N GLN A 89 -8.18 -0.37 -9.88
CA GLN A 89 -7.02 -1.26 -9.80
C GLN A 89 -7.26 -2.38 -8.79
N VAL A 90 -7.00 -3.62 -9.22
CA VAL A 90 -7.01 -4.80 -8.34
C VAL A 90 -5.75 -4.77 -7.47
N VAL A 91 -5.94 -4.77 -6.16
CA VAL A 91 -4.85 -4.82 -5.17
C VAL A 91 -4.51 -6.26 -4.78
N MET A 92 -5.54 -7.10 -4.75
CA MET A 92 -5.45 -8.50 -4.34
C MET A 92 -6.53 -9.27 -5.10
N ALA A 93 -6.21 -10.41 -5.71
CA ALA A 93 -7.20 -11.20 -6.44
C ALA A 93 -7.47 -12.56 -5.76
N GLU A 94 -8.74 -12.93 -5.70
CA GLU A 94 -9.20 -14.22 -5.15
C GLU A 94 -8.54 -15.39 -5.89
N GLY A 95 -8.04 -16.38 -5.13
CA GLY A 95 -7.39 -17.59 -5.66
C GLY A 95 -5.91 -17.44 -5.98
N GLU A 96 -5.35 -16.23 -6.01
CA GLU A 96 -3.90 -16.04 -6.15
C GLU A 96 -3.16 -16.37 -4.86
N LEU A 97 -1.87 -16.72 -4.95
CA LEU A 97 -1.05 -16.92 -3.76
C LEU A 97 -0.74 -15.56 -3.12
N GLY A 98 -0.95 -15.46 -1.81
CA GLY A 98 -0.62 -14.25 -1.08
C GLY A 98 0.86 -14.15 -0.73
N ASP A 99 1.44 -12.99 -0.99
CA ASP A 99 2.84 -12.64 -0.76
C ASP A 99 3.02 -11.35 0.07
N ALA A 100 1.92 -10.72 0.48
CA ALA A 100 1.92 -9.49 1.25
C ALA A 100 0.60 -9.25 2.00
N MET A 101 0.67 -8.44 3.06
CA MET A 101 -0.50 -7.81 3.67
C MET A 101 -0.45 -6.30 3.53
N TYR A 102 -1.59 -5.65 3.76
CA TYR A 102 -1.79 -4.24 3.46
C TYR A 102 -2.43 -3.51 4.64
N PHE A 103 -1.99 -2.27 4.87
CA PHE A 103 -2.64 -1.30 5.76
C PHE A 103 -3.15 -0.12 4.96
N VAL A 104 -4.42 0.25 5.14
CA VAL A 104 -5.04 1.37 4.45
C VAL A 104 -4.67 2.67 5.15
N ILE A 105 -3.79 3.46 4.53
CA ILE A 105 -3.42 4.79 5.02
C ILE A 105 -4.53 5.76 4.68
N ARG A 106 -5.00 5.69 3.43
CA ARG A 106 -6.01 6.57 2.87
C ARG A 106 -6.72 5.90 1.71
N GLY A 107 -8.03 6.09 1.59
CA GLY A 107 -8.82 5.69 0.44
C GLY A 107 -9.93 4.71 0.78
N ARG A 108 -10.61 4.21 -0.25
CA ARG A 108 -11.69 3.24 -0.10
C ARG A 108 -11.46 2.05 -1.01
N LEU A 109 -11.57 0.86 -0.46
CA LEU A 109 -11.45 -0.38 -1.21
C LEU A 109 -12.69 -1.24 -1.02
N ARG A 110 -13.14 -1.89 -2.09
CA ARG A 110 -14.21 -2.89 -2.03
C ARG A 110 -13.63 -4.29 -2.01
N VAL A 111 -14.20 -5.14 -1.17
CA VAL A 111 -13.84 -6.55 -1.07
C VAL A 111 -14.97 -7.39 -1.64
N THR A 112 -14.65 -8.29 -2.57
CA THR A 112 -15.58 -9.22 -3.19
C THR A 112 -15.08 -10.65 -3.07
N ALA A 113 -15.94 -11.58 -2.65
CA ALA A 113 -15.65 -13.01 -2.62
C ALA A 113 -16.73 -13.75 -3.41
N VAL A 114 -16.34 -14.66 -4.30
CA VAL A 114 -17.28 -15.41 -5.18
C VAL A 114 -18.24 -14.47 -5.92
N GLY A 115 -17.74 -13.33 -6.38
CA GLY A 115 -18.50 -12.31 -7.12
C GLY A 115 -19.46 -11.44 -6.29
N VAL A 116 -19.52 -11.62 -4.97
CA VAL A 116 -20.39 -10.84 -4.08
C VAL A 116 -19.56 -9.88 -3.24
N ARG A 117 -20.00 -8.61 -3.12
CA ARG A 117 -19.35 -7.63 -2.23
C ARG A 117 -19.58 -8.03 -0.76
N VAL A 118 -18.49 -8.29 -0.05
CA VAL A 118 -18.50 -8.74 1.35
C VAL A 118 -18.07 -7.67 2.35
N ALA A 119 -17.26 -6.70 1.93
CA ALA A 119 -16.82 -5.60 2.80
C ALA A 119 -16.45 -4.33 2.00
N LEU A 120 -16.33 -3.23 2.74
CA LEU A 120 -15.71 -1.98 2.32
C LEU A 120 -14.63 -1.65 3.36
N LEU A 121 -13.44 -1.29 2.88
CA LEU A 121 -12.29 -0.92 3.69
C LEU A 121 -12.00 0.57 3.53
N HIS A 122 -11.52 1.19 4.61
CA HIS A 122 -11.30 2.62 4.77
C HIS A 122 -9.99 2.88 5.51
N ASP A 123 -9.61 4.15 5.63
CA ASP A 123 -8.46 4.61 6.41
C ASP A 123 -8.39 3.93 7.81
N GLY A 124 -7.27 3.28 8.10
CA GLY A 124 -7.02 2.53 9.34
C GLY A 124 -7.31 1.03 9.26
N ASP A 125 -8.05 0.56 8.24
CA ASP A 125 -8.29 -0.86 8.03
C ASP A 125 -7.01 -1.57 7.54
N HIS A 126 -6.98 -2.90 7.67
CA HIS A 126 -5.93 -3.76 7.14
C HIS A 126 -6.54 -5.03 6.53
N PHE A 127 -5.81 -5.69 5.63
CA PHE A 127 -6.26 -6.90 4.97
C PHE A 127 -5.10 -7.75 4.42
N GLY A 128 -5.40 -9.01 4.11
CA GLY A 128 -4.46 -9.94 3.45
C GLY A 128 -3.46 -10.59 4.39
N GLU A 129 -3.62 -10.44 5.71
CA GLU A 129 -2.73 -10.90 6.76
C GLU A 129 -2.63 -12.44 6.87
N ALA A 130 -3.62 -13.17 6.35
CA ALA A 130 -3.64 -14.63 6.40
C ALA A 130 -2.38 -15.28 5.78
N CYS A 131 -1.83 -14.68 4.71
CA CYS A 131 -0.62 -15.18 4.05
C CYS A 131 0.65 -15.07 4.90
N LEU A 132 0.65 -14.24 5.96
CA LEU A 132 1.78 -14.14 6.89
C LEU A 132 1.82 -15.31 7.88
N ILE A 133 0.66 -15.92 8.18
CA ILE A 133 0.53 -17.01 9.16
C ILE A 133 0.65 -18.37 8.46
N SER A 134 -0.04 -18.52 7.34
CA SER A 134 -0.10 -19.75 6.56
C SER A 134 0.65 -19.57 5.25
N SER A 135 1.79 -20.24 5.11
CA SER A 135 2.49 -20.28 3.83
C SER A 135 1.64 -20.95 2.77
N ASN A 136 1.61 -20.38 1.56
CA ASN A 136 0.87 -20.88 0.39
C ASN A 136 -0.67 -20.90 0.53
N GLU A 137 -1.26 -20.08 1.39
CA GLU A 137 -2.72 -19.92 1.43
C GLU A 137 -3.19 -18.99 0.29
N PRO A 138 -4.11 -19.45 -0.59
CA PRO A 138 -4.68 -18.59 -1.63
C PRO A 138 -5.52 -17.47 -1.02
N ARG A 139 -5.59 -16.31 -1.70
CA ARG A 139 -6.45 -15.20 -1.30
C ARG A 139 -7.92 -15.65 -1.31
N SER A 140 -8.62 -15.40 -0.21
CA SER A 140 -10.04 -15.73 -0.05
C SER A 140 -11.01 -14.73 -0.70
N ALA A 141 -10.50 -13.59 -1.16
CA ALA A 141 -11.30 -12.53 -1.75
C ALA A 141 -10.46 -11.66 -2.68
N THR A 142 -11.15 -10.95 -3.58
CA THR A 142 -10.60 -9.89 -4.40
C THR A 142 -10.80 -8.54 -3.71
N VAL A 143 -9.79 -7.68 -3.72
CA VAL A 143 -9.82 -6.31 -3.20
C VAL A 143 -9.51 -5.36 -4.35
N VAL A 144 -10.38 -4.38 -4.57
CA VAL A 144 -10.26 -3.38 -5.63
C VAL A 144 -10.35 -1.98 -5.04
N ALA A 145 -9.50 -1.08 -5.50
CA ALA A 145 -9.55 0.33 -5.09
C ALA A 145 -10.75 1.04 -5.74
N ASP A 146 -11.64 1.64 -4.94
CA ASP A 146 -12.76 2.46 -5.43
C ASP A 146 -12.36 3.94 -5.58
N THR A 147 -11.27 4.35 -4.93
CA THR A 147 -10.63 5.66 -5.07
C THR A 147 -9.13 5.50 -5.25
N PHE A 148 -8.38 6.59 -5.42
CA PHE A 148 -6.96 6.56 -5.09
C PHE A 148 -6.78 6.05 -3.67
N CYS A 149 -5.93 5.04 -3.50
CA CYS A 149 -5.66 4.41 -2.22
C CYS A 149 -4.16 4.42 -1.95
N GLU A 150 -3.79 4.85 -0.75
CA GLU A 150 -2.43 4.80 -0.24
C GLU A 150 -2.34 3.67 0.76
N LEU A 151 -1.43 2.73 0.54
CA LEU A 151 -1.28 1.54 1.37
C LEU A 151 0.14 1.45 1.90
N PHE A 152 0.29 0.96 3.14
CA PHE A 152 1.54 0.33 3.53
C PHE A 152 1.50 -1.15 3.21
N VAL A 153 2.55 -1.66 2.59
CA VAL A 153 2.68 -3.06 2.17
C VAL A 153 3.76 -3.74 3.01
N LEU A 154 3.43 -4.90 3.57
CA LEU A 154 4.37 -5.79 4.25
C LEU A 154 4.44 -7.12 3.51
N HIS A 155 5.55 -7.39 2.84
CA HIS A 155 5.74 -8.67 2.14
C HIS A 155 5.99 -9.82 3.12
N THR A 156 5.56 -11.02 2.75
CA THR A 156 5.82 -12.25 3.53
C THR A 156 7.33 -12.51 3.66
N ALA A 157 8.09 -12.26 2.60
CA ALA A 157 9.54 -12.39 2.59
C ALA A 157 10.21 -11.48 3.64
N ASP A 158 9.69 -10.26 3.79
CA ASP A 158 10.13 -9.29 4.79
C ASP A 158 9.71 -9.68 6.20
N PHE A 159 8.57 -10.34 6.36
CA PHE A 159 8.07 -10.78 7.67
C PHE A 159 8.83 -11.99 8.24
N GLN A 160 9.31 -12.89 7.38
CA GLN A 160 9.96 -14.15 7.79
C GLN A 160 11.46 -14.02 8.09
N GLU A 161 12.05 -12.84 7.83
CA GLU A 161 13.47 -12.52 8.07
C GLU A 161 13.68 -11.74 9.37
#